data_AF-A0A7X0DFD9-F1
#
_entry.id   AF-A0A7X0DFD9-F1
#
_cell.length_a   1.000
_cell.length_b   1.000
_cell.length_c   1.000
_cell.angle_alpha   90.00
_cell.angle_beta   90.00
_cell.angle_gamma   90.00
#
_symmetry.space_group_name_H-M   'P 1'
#
loop_
_entity.id
_entity.type
_entity.pdbx_description
1 polymer ?
#
loop_
_entity_poly.entity_id
_entity_poly.type
_entity_poly.pdbx_seq_one_letter_code
_entity_poly.pdbx_strand_id
1 'polypeptide(L)' 'MNFHIDAIDGDIGHVRGMLVDEESWAIRYMVVQTNNGWADHQVLIEPRSILEVSWLDHTVTVDLTRQAVKDAPPYDD' A
#
# COMPACT_ATOMS: atom_id res chain seq x y z
N MET A 1 10.73 -5.82 -5.04
CA MET A 1 10.61 -6.16 -3.60
C MET A 1 9.19 -6.62 -3.40
N ASN A 2 8.96 -7.87 -2.98
CA ASN A 2 7.59 -8.38 -2.84
C ASN A 2 7.14 -8.21 -1.38
N PHE A 3 6.68 -7.00 -1.03
CA PHE A 3 6.05 -6.77 0.27
C PHE A 3 4.54 -6.88 0.16
N HIS A 4 3.92 -7.64 1.06
CA HIS A 4 2.47 -7.70 1.20
C HIS A 4 1.98 -6.51 2.04
N ILE A 5 0.73 -6.11 1.81
CA ILE A 5 0.04 -5.15 2.65
C ILE A 5 -0.98 -5.89 3.49
N ASP A 6 -0.84 -5.78 4.81
CA ASP A 6 -1.85 -6.20 5.76
C ASP A 6 -2.64 -4.98 6.23
N ALA A 7 -3.93 -4.97 5.92
CA ALA A 7 -4.89 -4.10 6.59
C ALA A 7 -5.19 -4.63 8.00
N ILE A 8 -5.86 -3.83 8.83
CA ILE A 8 -6.22 -4.23 10.21
C ILE A 8 -7.12 -5.47 10.26
N ASP A 9 -7.79 -5.80 9.16
CA ASP A 9 -8.67 -6.95 8.95
C ASP A 9 -8.13 -7.95 7.90
N GLY A 10 -6.81 -7.90 7.62
CA GLY A 10 -6.06 -8.93 6.89
C GLY A 10 -5.45 -8.49 5.55
N ASP A 11 -4.81 -9.44 4.85
CA ASP A 11 -4.11 -9.20 3.58
C ASP A 11 -4.99 -8.53 2.51
N ILE A 12 -4.43 -7.54 1.82
CA ILE A 12 -5.14 -6.75 0.81
C ILE A 12 -4.41 -6.60 -0.52
N GLY A 13 -3.12 -6.87 -0.58
CA GLY A 13 -2.36 -6.56 -1.78
C GLY A 13 -0.86 -6.59 -1.57
N HIS A 14 -0.15 -5.96 -2.49
CA HIS A 14 1.30 -5.89 -2.46
C HIS A 14 1.81 -4.54 -2.93
N VAL A 15 2.97 -4.15 -2.41
CA VAL A 15 3.68 -2.93 -2.81
C VAL A 15 4.21 -3.10 -4.24
N ARG A 16 3.84 -2.17 -5.12
CA ARG A 16 4.38 -2.05 -6.49
C ARG A 16 5.53 -1.05 -6.58
N GLY A 17 5.48 0.00 -5.77
CA GLY A 17 6.46 1.08 -5.81
C GLY A 17 6.20 2.13 -4.74
N MET A 18 6.91 3.25 -4.86
CA MET A 18 6.78 4.40 -3.97
C MET A 18 6.90 5.68 -4.80
N LEU A 19 6.05 6.66 -4.50
CA LEU A 19 6.21 8.02 -5.00
C LEU A 19 7.08 8.80 -4.01
N VAL A 20 8.16 9.37 -4.52
CA VAL A 20 9.13 10.12 -3.73
C VAL A 20 9.17 11.57 -4.19
N ASP A 21 9.38 12.46 -3.22
CA ASP A 21 9.66 13.86 -3.47
C ASP A 21 11.10 14.01 -4.00
N GLU A 22 11.28 14.62 -5.17
CA GLU A 22 12.58 14.66 -5.86
C GLU A 22 13.66 15.49 -5.11
N GLU A 23 13.24 16.50 -4.34
CA GLU A 23 14.17 17.35 -3.61
C GLU A 23 14.53 16.76 -2.25
N SER A 24 13.51 16.40 -1.45
CA SER A 24 13.69 15.95 -0.08
C SER A 24 13.92 14.45 0.07
N TRP A 25 13.70 13.67 -0.99
CA TRP A 25 13.68 12.20 -0.99
C TRP A 25 12.66 11.61 0.00
N ALA A 26 11.70 12.40 0.47
CA ALA A 26 10.64 11.92 1.32
C ALA A 26 9.68 11.02 0.53
N ILE A 27 9.39 9.83 1.06
CA ILE A 27 8.32 8.98 0.52
C ILE A 27 7.00 9.70 0.77
N ARG A 28 6.26 10.00 -0.30
CA ARG A 28 4.95 10.63 -0.23
C ARG A 28 3.85 9.59 -0.17
N TYR A 29 3.99 8.52 -0.95
CA TYR A 29 3.01 7.44 -1.05
C TYR A 29 3.70 6.11 -1.35
N MET A 30 3.11 5.03 -0.86
CA MET A 30 3.33 3.68 -1.38
C MET A 30 2.27 3.39 -2.44
N VAL A 31 2.71 2.87 -3.58
CA VAL A 31 1.82 2.39 -4.64
C VAL A 31 1.50 0.93 -4.35
N VAL A 32 0.23 0.63 -4.12
CA VAL A 32 -0.24 -0.69 -3.72
C VAL A 32 -1.15 -1.26 -4.80
N GLN A 33 -0.82 -2.44 -5.30
CA GLN A 33 -1.74 -3.22 -6.13
C GLN A 33 -2.67 -4.01 -5.21
N THR A 34 -3.97 -3.76 -5.34
CA THR A 34 -4.96 -4.55 -4.60
C THR A 34 -5.16 -5.91 -5.28
N ASN A 35 -5.24 -6.98 -4.48
CA ASN A 35 -5.52 -8.33 -4.98
C ASN A 35 -7.06 -8.51 -5.02
N ASN A 36 -7.74 -7.97 -6.03
CA ASN A 36 -9.20 -8.05 -6.11
C ASN A 36 -9.61 -8.65 -7.47
N GLY A 37 -10.20 -9.84 -7.44
CA GLY A 37 -10.32 -10.73 -8.61
C GLY A 37 -11.02 -10.19 -9.86
N TRP A 38 -11.65 -9.01 -9.82
CA TRP A 38 -12.42 -8.44 -10.94
C TRP A 38 -11.94 -7.06 -11.44
N ALA A 39 -11.02 -6.39 -10.74
CA ALA A 39 -10.39 -5.16 -11.21
C ALA A 39 -9.07 -4.95 -10.45
N ASP A 40 -7.95 -5.19 -11.14
CA ASP A 40 -6.62 -4.84 -10.64
C ASP A 40 -6.45 -3.32 -10.78
N HIS A 41 -6.73 -2.56 -9.71
CA HIS A 41 -6.36 -1.14 -9.65
C HIS A 41 -5.33 -0.89 -8.56
N GLN A 42 -4.46 0.09 -8.83
CA GLN A 42 -3.47 0.56 -7.88
C GLN A 42 -4.07 1.65 -7.01
N VAL A 43 -3.62 1.74 -5.77
CA VAL A 43 -4.03 2.78 -4.82
C VAL A 43 -2.80 3.36 -4.14
N LEU A 44 -2.92 4.60 -3.68
CA LEU A 44 -1.88 5.27 -2.91
C LEU A 44 -2.15 5.13 -1.41
N ILE A 45 -1.16 4.66 -0.66
CA ILE A 45 -1.17 4.65 0.80
C ILE A 45 -0.14 5.64 1.32
N GLU A 46 -0.57 6.52 2.21
CA GLU A 46 0.32 7.47 2.86
C GLU A 46 1.19 6.80 3.94
N PRO A 47 2.48 7.17 4.07
CA PRO A 47 3.37 6.58 5.08
C PRO A 47 2.86 6.70 6.52
N ARG A 48 2.06 7.73 6.83
CA ARG A 48 1.47 7.93 8.16
C ARG A 48 0.46 6.85 8.55
N SER A 49 -0.08 6.11 7.58
CA SER A 49 -0.98 4.99 7.84
C SER A 49 -0.23 3.70 8.17
N ILE A 50 1.11 3.66 8.09
CA ILE A 50 1.90 2.47 8.40
C ILE A 50 1.97 2.28 9.92
N LEU A 51 1.55 1.10 10.38
CA LEU A 51 1.69 0.67 11.77
C LEU A 51 3.02 -0.05 11.99
N GLU A 52 3.40 -0.92 11.06
CA GLU A 52 4.61 -1.74 11.18
C GLU A 52 5.18 -2.11 9.81
N VAL A 53 6.50 -2.26 9.74
CA VAL A 53 7.20 -2.84 8.59
C VAL A 53 8.02 -4.03 9.08
N SER A 54 7.56 -5.25 8.76
CA SER A 54 8.31 -6.48 9.01
C SER A 54 9.16 -6.81 7.78
N TRP A 55 10.48 -6.63 7.92
CA TRP A 55 11.44 -7.01 6.90
C TRP A 55 11.59 -8.53 6.76
N LEU A 56 11.39 -9.26 7.86
CA LEU A 56 11.51 -10.72 7.89
C LEU A 56 10.34 -11.38 7.14
N ASP A 57 9.13 -10.90 7.38
CA ASP A 57 7.91 -11.46 6.81
C ASP A 57 7.56 -10.83 5.45
N HIS A 58 8.32 -9.80 5.05
CA HIS A 58 8.02 -8.98 3.87
C HIS A 58 6.59 -8.43 3.90
N THR A 59 6.22 -7.80 5.02
CA THR A 59 4.88 -7.26 5.24
C THR A 59 4.93 -5.82 5.71
N VAL A 60 4.00 -5.00 5.22
CA VAL A 60 3.70 -3.67 5.73
C VAL A 60 2.28 -3.68 6.28
N THR A 61 2.13 -3.43 7.58
CA THR A 61 0.83 -3.35 8.23
C THR A 61 0.35 -1.90 8.23
N VAL A 62 -0.91 -1.66 7.85
CA VAL A 62 -1.49 -0.32 7.77
C VAL A 62 -2.73 -0.18 8.65
N ASP A 63 -2.95 1.02 9.19
CA ASP A 63 -4.13 1.39 10.00
C ASP A 63 -5.34 1.71 9.13
N LEU A 64 -5.66 0.80 8.19
CA LEU A 64 -6.78 0.89 7.28
C LEU A 64 -7.45 -0.47 7.21
N THR A 65 -8.76 -0.49 6.94
CA THR A 65 -9.46 -1.73 6.60
C THR A 65 -9.23 -2.08 5.12
N ARG A 66 -9.39 -3.36 4.79
CA ARG A 66 -9.39 -3.85 3.40
C ARG A 66 -10.38 -3.08 2.53
N GLN A 67 -11.55 -2.77 3.08
CA GLN A 67 -12.58 -2.02 2.37
C GLN A 67 -12.14 -0.56 2.11
N ALA A 68 -11.54 0.11 3.10
CA ALA A 68 -11.02 1.46 2.92
C ALA A 68 -9.93 1.54 1.84
N VAL A 69 -9.06 0.53 1.76
CA VAL A 69 -8.04 0.42 0.71
C VAL A 69 -8.69 0.17 -0.67
N LYS A 70 -9.72 -0.66 -0.76
CA LYS A 70 -10.44 -0.93 -2.02
C LYS A 70 -11.23 0.27 -2.54
N ASP A 71 -11.84 1.04 -1.63
CA ASP A 71 -12.65 2.22 -1.94
C ASP A 71 -11.80 3.47 -2.22
N ALA A 72 -10.48 3.40 -2.00
CA ALA A 72 -9.57 4.48 -2.33
C ALA A 72 -9.59 4.79 -3.84
N PRO A 73 -9.43 6.06 -4.24
CA PRO A 73 -9.35 6.43 -5.64
C PRO A 73 -8.27 5.63 -6.38
N PRO A 74 -8.54 5.14 -7.59
CA PRO A 74 -7.53 4.46 -8.37
C PRO A 74 -6.39 5.42 -8.73
N TYR A 75 -5.17 4.89 -8.69
CA TYR A 75 -3.98 5.53 -9.20
C TYR A 75 -3.68 5.01 -10.60
N ASP A 76 -3.68 5.91 -11.57
CA ASP A 76 -3.21 5.66 -12.93
C ASP A 76 -1.95 6.52 -13.13
N ASP A 77 -0.84 5.87 -13.48
CA ASP A 77 0.48 6.47 -13.72
C ASP A 77 0.59 7.08 -15.13
#